data_AF-A0A2E7H6C8-F1
#
_entry.id   AF-A0A2E7H6C8-F1
#
_cell.length_a   1.000
_cell.length_b   1.000
_cell.length_c   1.000
_cell.angle_alpha   90.00
_cell.angle_beta   90.00
_cell.angle_gamma   90.00
#
_symmetry.space_group_name_H-M   'P 1'
#
loop_
_entity.id
_entity.type
_entity.pdbx_description
1 polymer ?
#
loop_
_entity_poly.entity_id
_entity_poly.type
_entity_poly.pdbx_seq_one_letter_code
_entity_poly.pdbx_strand_id
1 'polypeptide(L)'
;MIKGVNMKNYNIIAKSNNQDKKSFSVDKIKDFLRHELGYNLNPVQGQSNKFWVSGKYIENAFKEFMSGSKYYKLVINDNDFGISASGDFNAFQMSGIIRDEIKQAIK
;
A
#
# COMPACT_ATOMS: atom_id res chain seq x y z
N MET A 1 15.78 28.26 8.10
CA MET A 1 15.76 26.79 7.93
C MET A 1 14.33 26.31 7.88
N ILE A 2 13.79 26.07 6.69
CA ILE A 2 12.46 25.47 6.55
C ILE A 2 12.65 23.98 6.86
N LYS A 3 12.09 23.51 7.98
CA LYS A 3 12.06 22.10 8.35
C LYS A 3 11.43 21.35 7.17
N GLY A 4 12.23 20.50 6.52
CA GLY A 4 11.79 19.69 5.39
C GLY A 4 10.51 18.98 5.77
N VAL A 5 9.41 19.34 5.10
CA VAL A 5 8.20 18.55 5.12
C VAL A 5 8.64 17.16 4.67
N ASN A 6 8.60 16.19 5.57
CA ASN A 6 8.89 14.80 5.28
C ASN A 6 7.78 14.35 4.34
N MET A 7 7.96 14.61 3.04
CA MET A 7 7.03 14.22 1.99
C MET A 7 6.98 12.71 2.05
N LYS A 8 5.88 12.20 2.59
CA LYS A 8 5.55 10.79 2.49
C LYS A 8 5.48 10.48 1.00
N ASN A 9 6.51 9.82 0.47
CA ASN A 9 6.64 9.44 -0.95
C ASN A 9 5.68 8.29 -1.29
N TYR A 10 4.45 8.36 -0.81
CA TYR A 10 3.44 7.35 -1.00
C TYR A 10 2.03 7.94 -0.90
N ASN A 11 1.14 7.35 -1.70
CA ASN A 11 -0.26 7.70 -1.77
C ASN A 11 -0.99 7.15 -0.54
N ILE A 12 -1.38 8.05 0.37
CA ILE A 12 -2.02 7.67 1.63
C ILE A 12 -3.45 7.21 1.36
N ILE A 13 -3.76 6.00 1.84
CA ILE A 13 -5.08 5.38 1.74
C ILE A 13 -5.94 5.82 2.91
N ALA A 14 -5.45 5.63 4.13
CA ALA A 14 -6.15 6.06 5.34
C ALA A 14 -5.17 6.61 6.37
N LYS A 15 -5.68 7.53 7.19
CA LYS A 15 -5.01 8.06 8.37
C LYS A 15 -5.91 7.84 9.58
N SER A 16 -5.30 7.49 10.71
CA SER A 16 -5.98 7.49 12.00
C SER A 16 -6.13 8.94 12.44
N ASN A 17 -7.32 9.31 12.91
CA ASN A 17 -7.52 10.63 13.52
C ASN A 17 -6.87 10.60 14.91
N ASN A 18 -6.06 11.62 15.25
CA ASN A 18 -5.31 11.70 16.52
C ASN A 18 -6.15 11.51 17.81
N GLN A 19 -7.48 11.59 17.72
CA GLN A 19 -8.40 11.36 18.83
C GLN A 19 -8.70 9.87 19.08
N ASP A 20 -8.60 9.04 18.04
CA ASP A 20 -8.73 7.60 18.14
C ASP A 20 -7.33 7.01 18.25
N LYS A 21 -6.94 6.50 19.42
CA LYS A 21 -5.70 5.71 19.62
C LYS A 21 -5.70 4.37 18.85
N LYS A 22 -6.40 4.29 17.72
CA LYS A 22 -6.43 3.13 16.84
C LYS A 22 -5.21 3.18 15.96
N SER A 23 -4.25 2.31 16.24
CA SER A 23 -3.15 2.04 15.32
C SER A 23 -3.63 1.12 14.20
N PHE A 24 -3.07 1.31 13.01
CA PHE A 24 -3.27 0.39 11.91
C PHE A 24 -2.47 -0.90 12.18
N SER A 25 -3.18 -2.00 12.44
CA SER A 25 -2.56 -3.32 12.59
C SER A 25 -2.04 -3.81 11.23
N VAL A 26 -0.73 -4.08 11.18
CA VAL A 26 -0.06 -4.62 9.99
C VAL A 26 -0.73 -5.90 9.50
N ASP A 27 -1.01 -6.84 10.40
CA ASP A 27 -1.61 -8.12 10.04
C ASP A 27 -3.03 -7.95 9.49
N LYS A 28 -3.86 -7.11 10.12
CA LYS A 28 -5.23 -6.87 9.62
C LYS A 28 -5.24 -6.27 8.22
N ILE A 29 -4.35 -5.30 7.95
CA ILE A 29 -4.27 -4.68 6.62
C ILE A 29 -3.73 -5.69 5.61
N LYS A 30 -2.68 -6.44 5.97
CA LYS A 30 -2.08 -7.47 5.11
C LYS A 30 -3.11 -8.54 4.74
N ASP A 31 -3.88 -9.01 5.71
CA ASP A 31 -4.90 -10.04 5.52
C ASP A 31 -6.06 -9.51 4.67
N PHE A 32 -6.53 -8.29 4.92
CA PHE A 32 -7.53 -7.63 4.08
C PHE A 32 -7.09 -7.54 2.61
N LEU A 33 -5.88 -7.02 2.35
CA LEU A 33 -5.39 -6.89 0.98
C LEU A 33 -5.18 -8.25 0.30
N ARG A 34 -4.73 -9.29 1.02
CA ARG A 34 -4.48 -10.62 0.46
C ARG A 34 -5.76 -11.40 0.21
N HIS A 35 -6.68 -11.40 1.16
CA HIS A 35 -7.83 -12.30 1.17
C HIS A 35 -9.09 -11.66 0.60
N GLU A 36 -9.35 -10.37 0.89
CA GLU A 36 -10.54 -9.67 0.39
C GLU A 36 -10.29 -9.07 -0.99
N LEU A 37 -9.09 -8.52 -1.22
CA LEU A 37 -8.74 -7.87 -2.48
C LEU A 37 -7.87 -8.73 -3.40
N GLY A 38 -7.33 -9.86 -2.94
CA GLY A 38 -6.53 -10.76 -3.77
C GLY A 38 -5.15 -10.23 -4.16
N TYR A 39 -4.61 -9.21 -3.48
CA TYR A 39 -3.28 -8.68 -3.76
C TYR A 39 -2.17 -9.63 -3.28
N ASN A 40 -1.16 -9.84 -4.11
CA ASN A 40 0.04 -10.57 -3.70
C ASN A 40 1.07 -9.64 -3.07
N LEU A 41 1.26 -9.81 -1.76
CA LEU A 41 2.15 -8.99 -0.93
C LEU A 41 3.38 -9.79 -0.51
N ASN A 42 4.57 -9.33 -0.89
CA ASN A 42 5.85 -9.93 -0.46
C ASN A 42 6.53 -9.03 0.57
N PRO A 43 7.03 -9.54 1.71
CA PRO A 43 7.70 -8.72 2.70
C PRO A 43 8.95 -8.04 2.12
N VAL A 44 9.16 -6.77 2.48
CA VAL A 44 10.42 -6.08 2.17
C VAL A 44 11.47 -6.52 3.19
N GLN A 45 12.60 -7.04 2.72
CA GLN A 45 13.66 -7.52 3.62
C GLN A 45 14.10 -6.44 4.62
N GLY A 46 14.11 -6.78 5.90
CA GLY A 46 14.50 -5.88 6.99
C GLY A 46 13.44 -4.84 7.38
N GLN A 47 12.22 -4.89 6.82
CA GLN A 47 11.16 -3.92 7.11
C GLN A 47 9.84 -4.64 7.39
N SER A 48 9.47 -4.76 8.68
CA SER A 48 8.26 -5.47 9.14
C SER A 48 6.95 -4.82 8.70
N ASN A 49 7.00 -3.56 8.31
CA ASN A 49 5.84 -2.72 8.04
C ASN A 49 5.70 -2.34 6.56
N LYS A 50 6.50 -2.95 5.68
CA LYS A 50 6.47 -2.68 4.24
C LYS A 50 6.41 -3.96 3.43
N PHE A 51 5.59 -3.92 2.39
CA PHE A 51 5.33 -5.07 1.54
C PHE A 51 5.34 -4.65 0.08
N TRP A 52 6.07 -5.39 -0.73
CA TRP A 52 6.03 -5.29 -2.17
C TRP A 52 4.71 -5.82 -2.72
N VAL A 53 4.03 -5.04 -3.55
CA VAL A 53 2.83 -5.47 -4.26
C VAL A 53 3.25 -5.93 -5.64
N SER A 54 3.11 -7.23 -5.91
CA SER A 54 3.61 -7.86 -7.15
C SER A 54 2.51 -8.16 -8.17
N GLY A 55 1.25 -8.23 -7.74
CA GLY A 55 0.13 -8.54 -8.62
C GLY A 55 -1.15 -8.74 -7.85
N LYS A 56 -2.19 -9.18 -8.56
CA LYS A 56 -3.52 -9.43 -8.01
C LYS A 56 -4.14 -10.68 -8.62
N TYR A 57 -4.83 -11.47 -7.83
CA TYR A 57 -5.70 -12.54 -8.30
C TYR A 57 -7.04 -11.97 -8.77
N ILE A 58 -7.38 -12.21 -10.02
CA ILE A 58 -8.67 -11.82 -10.63
C ILE A 58 -9.26 -13.08 -11.27
N GLU A 59 -10.45 -13.49 -10.83
CA GLU A 59 -11.15 -14.67 -11.38
C GLU A 59 -10.27 -15.94 -11.42
N ASN A 60 -9.55 -16.21 -10.34
CA ASN A 60 -8.58 -17.33 -10.21
C ASN A 60 -7.35 -17.24 -11.14
N ALA A 61 -7.15 -16.14 -11.87
CA ALA A 61 -5.92 -15.88 -12.62
C ALA A 61 -5.04 -14.87 -11.88
N PHE A 62 -3.77 -15.20 -11.69
CA PHE A 62 -2.79 -14.26 -11.16
C PHE A 62 -2.36 -13.28 -12.27
N LYS A 63 -2.66 -11.99 -12.10
CA LYS A 63 -2.17 -10.92 -12.96
C LYS A 63 -1.04 -10.19 -12.26
N GLU A 64 0.17 -10.40 -12.73
CA GLU A 64 1.36 -9.69 -12.24
C GLU A 64 1.31 -8.22 -12.69
N PHE A 65 1.72 -7.31 -11.82
CA PHE A 65 1.97 -5.93 -12.22
C PHE A 65 3.30 -5.86 -13.00
N MET A 66 3.35 -5.06 -14.08
CA MET A 66 4.52 -5.00 -14.96
C MET A 66 5.83 -4.77 -14.16
N SER A 67 6.82 -5.62 -14.47
CA SER A 67 8.20 -5.60 -13.97
C SER A 67 8.36 -5.83 -12.45
N GLY A 68 7.56 -6.74 -11.90
CA GLY A 68 7.90 -7.41 -10.65
C GLY A 68 7.80 -6.57 -9.39
N SER A 69 8.09 -7.22 -8.27
CA SER A 69 7.79 -6.77 -6.91
C SER A 69 8.45 -5.45 -6.48
N LYS A 70 9.16 -4.70 -7.32
CA LYS A 70 9.97 -3.53 -6.90
C LYS A 70 9.31 -2.17 -7.17
N TYR A 71 8.20 -2.12 -7.90
CA TYR A 71 7.58 -0.85 -8.31
C TYR A 71 6.54 -0.34 -7.32
N TYR A 72 5.78 -1.22 -6.67
CA TYR A 72 4.69 -0.85 -5.78
C TYR A 72 4.93 -1.40 -4.39
N LYS A 73 4.83 -0.55 -3.38
CA LYS A 73 5.14 -0.89 -2.00
C LYS A 73 4.07 -0.38 -1.06
N LEU A 74 3.35 -1.30 -0.44
CA LEU A 74 2.50 -1.02 0.69
C LEU A 74 3.36 -0.61 1.88
N VAL A 75 3.04 0.53 2.46
CA VAL A 75 3.68 1.07 3.67
C VAL A 75 2.58 1.19 4.72
N ILE A 76 2.79 0.54 5.86
CA ILE A 76 1.87 0.57 6.99
C ILE A 76 2.63 1.18 8.17
N ASN A 77 2.16 2.29 8.69
CA ASN A 77 2.66 2.91 9.91
C ASN A 77 1.53 2.92 10.95
N ASP A 78 1.87 3.24 12.19
CA ASP A 78 0.90 3.24 13.29
C ASP A 78 -0.32 4.13 12.98
N ASN A 79 -0.08 5.31 12.38
CA ASN A 79 -1.11 6.32 12.17
C ASN A 79 -1.59 6.43 10.73
N ASP A 80 -0.95 5.74 9.77
CA ASP A 80 -1.40 5.73 8.38
C ASP A 80 -0.85 4.58 7.57
N PHE A 81 -1.54 4.28 6.48
CA PHE A 81 -1.01 3.36 5.48
C PHE A 81 -1.29 3.85 4.06
N GLY A 82 -0.50 3.37 3.10
CA GLY A 82 -0.59 3.78 1.71
C GLY A 82 0.33 3.01 0.77
N ILE A 83 0.31 3.39 -0.50
CA ILE A 83 1.11 2.76 -1.56
C ILE A 83 2.19 3.73 -2.05
N SER A 84 3.44 3.32 -1.93
CA SER A 84 4.59 3.98 -2.54
C SER A 84 4.83 3.39 -3.92
N ALA A 85 5.00 4.24 -4.91
CA ALA A 85 5.49 3.86 -6.23
C ALA A 85 6.95 4.25 -6.37
N SER A 86 7.79 3.37 -6.91
CA SER A 86 9.18 3.62 -7.25
C SER A 86 9.33 3.46 -8.76
N GLY A 87 9.12 4.54 -9.51
CA GLY A 87 9.15 4.52 -10.98
C GLY A 87 8.61 5.82 -11.58
N ASP A 88 8.47 5.84 -12.91
CA ASP A 88 8.00 7.01 -13.68
C ASP A 88 6.51 7.32 -13.44
N PHE A 89 6.01 8.37 -14.09
CA PHE A 89 4.63 8.87 -13.96
C PHE A 89 3.54 7.77 -14.02
N ASN A 90 3.74 6.75 -14.86
CA ASN A 90 2.81 5.61 -14.99
C ASN A 90 2.69 4.80 -13.69
N ALA A 91 3.79 4.62 -12.95
CA ALA A 91 3.78 3.94 -11.65
C ALA A 91 3.02 4.77 -10.60
N PHE A 92 3.12 6.11 -10.66
CA PHE A 92 2.35 6.98 -9.78
C PHE A 92 0.84 6.87 -10.06
N GLN A 93 0.41 6.88 -11.32
CA GLN A 93 -1.00 6.71 -11.69
C GLN A 93 -1.56 5.37 -11.21
N MET A 94 -0.84 4.27 -11.42
CA MET A 94 -1.26 2.95 -10.96
C MET A 94 -1.37 2.87 -9.43
N SER A 95 -0.45 3.51 -8.69
CA SER A 95 -0.58 3.59 -7.24
C SER A 95 -1.82 4.37 -6.77
N GLY A 96 -2.28 5.33 -7.57
CA GLY A 96 -3.56 6.02 -7.38
C GLY A 96 -4.76 5.09 -7.59
N ILE A 97 -4.73 4.26 -8.64
CA ILE A 97 -5.77 3.25 -8.91
C ILE A 97 -5.87 2.25 -7.75
N ILE A 98 -4.74 1.68 -7.32
CA ILE A 98 -4.69 0.75 -6.17
C ILE A 98 -5.24 1.42 -4.90
N ARG A 99 -4.86 2.68 -4.64
CA ARG A 99 -5.38 3.46 -3.51
C ARG A 99 -6.90 3.59 -3.58
N ASP A 100 -7.44 3.96 -4.74
CA ASP A 100 -8.86 4.23 -4.90
C ASP A 100 -9.69 2.95 -4.80
N GLU A 101 -9.18 1.83 -5.30
CA GLU A 101 -9.78 0.51 -5.12
C GLU A 101 -9.84 0.11 -3.64
N ILE A 102 -8.73 0.23 -2.91
CA ILE A 102 -8.68 -0.08 -1.48
C ILE A 102 -9.64 0.83 -0.70
N LYS A 103 -9.70 2.12 -1.03
CA LYS A 103 -10.64 3.06 -0.41
C LYS A 103 -12.11 2.69 -0.65
N GLN A 104 -12.44 2.18 -1.83
CA GLN A 104 -13.80 1.73 -2.14
C GLN A 104 -14.17 0.48 -1.35
N ALA A 105 -13.23 -0.43 -1.10
CA ALA A 105 -13.48 -1.66 -0.35
C ALA A 105 -13.54 -1.48 1.18
N ILE A 106 -13.01 -0.37 1.71
CA ILE A 106 -13.09 -0.03 3.14
C ILE A 106 -14.38 0.74 3.49
N LYS A 107 -15.11 1.24 2.48
CA LYS A 107 -16.38 1.94 2.67
C LYS A 107 -17.50 0.99 3.07
#